data_AF-A0A1Y2FIE0-F1
#
_entry.id   AF-A0A1Y2FIE0-F1
#
_cell.length_a   1.000
_cell.length_b   1.000
_cell.length_c   1.000
_cell.angle_alpha   90.00
_cell.angle_beta   90.00
_cell.angle_gamma   90.00
#
_symmetry.space_group_name_H-M   'P 1'
#
loop_
_entity.id
_entity.type
_entity.pdbx_description
1 polymer ?
#
loop_
_entity_poly.entity_id
_entity_poly.type
_entity_poly.pdbx_seq_one_letter_code
_entity_poly.pdbx_strand_id
1 'polypeptide(L)'
;MSWVLLLVAAAILFFFLKYFTQESPLSQDEAKSWVDRNIDHVAVMFPQIDRAAIAYDLSKTRNVEQTIETLLAERPLPACPRDSPYSSYRVTTSASSSSAASGTAAGATRGGHAAVSSGQQQQQQHPDLVQRFNLQGRSAETGDVKYTWSKERAQREATLKKRKEDAILRAREKMASTESKTA
;
A
#
# COMPACT_ATOMS: atom_id res chain seq x y z
N MET A 1 16.04 -54.24 -17.82
CA MET A 1 14.89 -53.65 -17.09
C MET A 1 15.28 -52.56 -16.09
N SER A 2 16.41 -52.65 -15.38
CA SER A 2 16.77 -51.70 -14.30
C SER A 2 16.98 -50.24 -14.72
N TRP A 3 17.49 -49.98 -15.94
CA TRP A 3 17.71 -48.60 -16.42
C TRP A 3 16.40 -47.85 -16.74
N VAL A 4 15.35 -48.57 -17.12
CA VAL A 4 14.01 -48.00 -17.38
C VAL A 4 13.38 -47.51 -16.08
N LEU A 5 13.53 -48.26 -14.98
CA LEU A 5 13.06 -47.85 -13.66
C LEU A 5 13.78 -46.59 -13.15
N LEU A 6 15.08 -46.46 -13.42
CA LEU A 6 15.84 -45.25 -13.07
C LEU A 6 15.36 -44.02 -13.85
N LEU A 7 15.05 -44.16 -15.14
CA LEU A 7 14.52 -43.05 -15.93
C LEU A 7 13.13 -42.61 -15.48
N VAL A 8 12.26 -43.56 -15.13
CA VAL A 8 10.91 -43.26 -14.62
C VAL A 8 10.99 -42.60 -13.25
N ALA A 9 11.84 -43.10 -12.35
CA ALA A 9 12.07 -42.49 -11.04
C ALA A 9 12.67 -41.08 -11.16
N ALA A 10 13.63 -40.88 -12.06
CA ALA A 10 14.21 -39.56 -12.34
C ALA A 10 13.19 -38.58 -12.92
N ALA A 11 12.29 -39.04 -13.80
CA ALA A 11 11.22 -38.22 -14.35
C ALA A 11 10.19 -37.81 -13.28
N ILE A 12 9.79 -38.75 -12.40
CA ILE A 12 8.89 -38.46 -11.27
C ILE A 12 9.57 -37.49 -10.31
N LEU A 13 10.84 -37.72 -9.96
CA LEU A 13 11.60 -36.84 -9.07
C LEU A 13 11.77 -35.45 -9.70
N PHE A 14 12.07 -35.36 -10.99
CA PHE A 14 12.14 -34.08 -11.71
C PHE A 14 10.79 -33.37 -11.73
N PHE A 15 9.69 -34.08 -11.95
CA PHE A 15 8.35 -33.49 -11.94
C PHE A 15 7.97 -33.05 -10.54
N PHE A 16 8.26 -33.85 -9.50
CA PHE A 16 8.07 -33.47 -8.11
C PHE A 16 8.92 -32.26 -7.74
N LEU A 17 10.23 -32.23 -8.04
CA LEU A 17 11.04 -31.05 -7.78
C LEU A 17 10.51 -29.85 -8.57
N LYS A 18 10.19 -30.00 -9.86
CA LYS A 18 9.71 -28.88 -10.69
C LYS A 18 8.34 -28.34 -10.27
N TYR A 19 7.48 -29.17 -9.67
CA TYR A 19 6.18 -28.74 -9.15
C TYR A 19 6.19 -28.34 -7.68
N PHE A 20 7.07 -28.91 -6.86
CA PHE A 20 7.14 -28.64 -5.43
C PHE A 20 8.15 -27.53 -5.09
N THR A 21 9.15 -27.29 -5.95
CA THR A 21 10.06 -26.11 -5.87
C THR A 21 9.59 -24.95 -6.75
N GLN A 22 8.30 -24.93 -7.13
CA GLN A 22 7.64 -23.75 -7.68
C GLN A 22 7.28 -22.75 -6.56
N GLU A 23 8.18 -22.52 -5.62
CA GLU A 23 8.10 -21.33 -4.79
C GLU A 23 8.65 -20.18 -5.64
N SER A 24 7.77 -19.61 -6.47
CA SER A 24 8.06 -18.37 -7.17
C SER A 24 8.56 -17.38 -6.13
N PRO A 25 9.80 -16.86 -6.21
CA PRO A 25 10.24 -15.83 -5.29
C PRO A 25 9.27 -14.66 -5.48
N LEU A 26 8.45 -14.40 -4.44
CA LEU A 26 7.52 -13.28 -4.43
C LEU A 26 8.30 -12.05 -4.88
N SER A 27 7.90 -11.49 -6.03
CA SER A 27 8.47 -10.25 -6.53
C SER A 27 8.44 -9.23 -5.40
N GLN A 28 9.47 -8.40 -5.27
CA GLN A 28 9.59 -7.43 -4.18
C GLN A 28 8.33 -6.56 -4.03
N ASP A 29 7.63 -6.29 -5.14
CA ASP A 29 6.34 -5.61 -5.17
C ASP A 29 5.19 -6.38 -4.50
N GLU A 30 5.16 -7.72 -4.65
CA GLU A 30 4.15 -8.57 -4.04
C GLU A 30 4.38 -8.69 -2.53
N ALA A 31 5.64 -8.80 -2.10
CA ALA A 31 6.01 -8.75 -0.68
C ALA A 31 5.60 -7.42 -0.05
N LYS A 32 5.86 -6.31 -0.73
CA LYS A 32 5.45 -4.97 -0.27
C LYS A 32 3.93 -4.83 -0.20
N SER A 33 3.22 -5.31 -1.23
CA SER A 33 1.74 -5.34 -1.25
C SER A 33 1.16 -6.19 -0.11
N TRP A 34 1.77 -7.33 0.20
CA TRP A 34 1.35 -8.15 1.34
C TRP A 34 1.58 -7.40 2.66
N VAL A 35 2.75 -6.78 2.86
CA VAL A 35 3.02 -5.96 4.06
C VAL A 35 2.01 -4.82 4.16
N ASP A 36 1.71 -4.12 3.06
CA ASP A 36 0.73 -3.03 3.00
C ASP A 36 -0.66 -3.44 3.45
N ARG A 37 -1.08 -4.68 3.18
CA ARG A 37 -2.41 -5.18 3.57
C ARG A 37 -2.47 -5.62 5.03
N ASN A 38 -1.35 -6.05 5.60
CA ASN A 38 -1.29 -6.62 6.96
C ASN A 38 -0.84 -5.60 8.01
N ILE A 39 -0.11 -4.55 7.62
CA ILE A 39 0.35 -3.49 8.52
C ILE A 39 -0.81 -2.79 9.24
N ASP A 40 -1.92 -2.55 8.54
CA ASP A 40 -3.09 -1.87 9.10
C ASP A 40 -3.77 -2.71 10.18
N HIS A 41 -3.79 -4.04 10.03
CA HIS A 41 -4.37 -4.94 11.03
C HIS A 41 -3.62 -4.84 12.36
N VAL A 42 -2.29 -4.94 12.32
CA VAL A 42 -1.44 -4.81 13.52
C VAL A 42 -1.51 -3.40 14.09
N ALA A 43 -1.52 -2.36 13.24
CA ALA A 43 -1.56 -0.97 13.69
C ALA A 43 -2.88 -0.59 14.38
N VAL A 44 -4.00 -1.26 14.07
CA VAL A 44 -5.28 -1.06 14.78
C VAL A 44 -5.22 -1.62 16.21
N MET A 45 -4.57 -2.77 16.40
CA MET A 45 -4.40 -3.39 17.73
C MET A 45 -3.36 -2.67 18.58
N PHE A 46 -2.29 -2.17 17.94
CA PHE A 46 -1.15 -1.53 18.60
C PHE A 46 -0.88 -0.14 18.01
N PRO A 47 -1.77 0.85 18.25
CA PRO A 47 -1.61 2.21 17.72
C PRO A 47 -0.36 2.94 18.24
N GLN A 48 0.21 2.49 19.36
CA GLN A 48 1.41 3.06 19.98
C GLN A 48 2.72 2.63 19.29
N ILE A 49 2.68 1.62 18.43
CA ILE A 49 3.88 1.09 17.76
C ILE A 49 4.05 1.75 16.39
N ASP A 50 5.30 2.08 16.05
CA ASP A 50 5.62 2.66 14.76
C ASP A 50 5.32 1.68 13.61
N ARG A 51 4.57 2.16 12.62
CA ARG A 51 4.16 1.40 11.45
C ARG A 51 5.37 0.92 10.64
N ALA A 52 6.45 1.70 10.57
CA ALA A 52 7.67 1.26 9.88
C ALA A 52 8.35 0.07 10.57
N ALA A 53 8.32 0.00 11.90
CA ALA A 53 8.84 -1.15 12.65
C ALA A 53 7.98 -2.39 12.41
N ILE A 54 6.65 -2.25 12.41
CA ILE A 54 5.70 -3.33 12.08
C ILE A 54 5.96 -3.85 10.66
N ALA A 55 6.06 -2.96 9.67
CA ALA A 55 6.31 -3.33 8.28
C ALA A 55 7.64 -4.10 8.11
N TYR A 56 8.69 -3.64 8.80
CA TYR A 56 9.98 -4.30 8.78
C TYR A 56 9.94 -5.69 9.43
N ASP A 57 9.27 -5.83 10.56
CA ASP A 57 9.12 -7.12 11.25
C ASP A 57 8.28 -8.10 10.41
N LEU A 58 7.13 -7.67 9.89
CA LEU A 58 6.28 -8.44 8.98
C LEU A 58 7.05 -8.93 7.74
N SER A 59 7.95 -8.11 7.21
CA SER A 59 8.78 -8.51 6.07
C SER A 59 9.78 -9.63 6.40
N LYS A 60 10.17 -9.78 7.68
CA LYS A 60 11.07 -10.83 8.17
C LYS A 60 10.32 -12.09 8.59
N THR A 61 9.29 -11.95 9.41
CA THR A 61 8.52 -13.09 9.95
C THR A 61 7.60 -13.69 8.90
N ARG A 62 7.12 -12.89 7.94
CA ARG A 62 6.07 -13.26 6.96
C ARG A 62 4.81 -13.86 7.60
N ASN A 63 4.59 -13.56 8.89
CA ASN A 63 3.47 -14.04 9.66
C ASN A 63 3.00 -12.93 10.61
N VAL A 64 1.74 -12.54 10.47
CA VAL A 64 1.12 -11.49 11.27
C VAL A 64 0.96 -11.93 12.72
N GLU A 65 0.52 -13.17 12.94
CA GLU A 65 0.30 -13.72 14.28
C GLU A 65 1.61 -13.74 15.08
N GLN A 66 2.72 -14.14 14.45
CA GLN A 66 4.03 -14.15 15.11
C GLN A 66 4.49 -12.75 15.53
N THR A 67 4.22 -11.73 14.70
CA THR A 67 4.49 -10.33 15.04
C THR A 67 3.61 -9.87 16.20
N ILE A 68 2.34 -10.27 16.23
CA ILE A 68 1.42 -9.96 17.33
C ILE A 68 1.88 -10.64 18.64
N GLU A 69 2.21 -11.93 18.61
CA GLU A 69 2.74 -12.65 19.78
C GLU A 69 4.03 -12.00 20.31
N THR A 70 4.90 -11.53 19.43
CA THR A 70 6.12 -10.80 19.81
C THR A 70 5.79 -9.47 20.51
N LEU A 71 4.78 -8.75 20.02
CA LEU A 71 4.30 -7.52 20.63
C LEU A 71 3.64 -7.75 22.00
N LEU A 72 2.87 -8.83 22.13
CA LEU A 72 2.22 -9.22 23.39
C LEU A 72 3.23 -9.69 24.43
N ALA A 73 4.33 -10.30 24.01
CA ALA A 73 5.44 -10.69 24.87
C ALA A 73 6.32 -9.51 25.35
N GLU A 74 5.86 -8.27 25.16
CA GLU A 74 6.57 -7.00 25.46
C GLU A 74 7.97 -6.88 24.82
N ARG A 75 8.23 -7.64 23.76
CA ARG A 75 9.50 -7.53 23.04
C ARG A 75 9.42 -6.34 22.08
N PRO A 76 10.32 -5.34 22.21
CA PRO A 76 10.32 -4.22 21.29
C PRO A 76 10.69 -4.69 19.87
N LEU A 77 9.91 -4.25 18.88
CA LEU A 77 10.19 -4.55 17.48
C LEU A 77 11.53 -3.92 17.07
N PRO A 78 12.28 -4.58 16.19
CA PRO A 78 13.50 -4.00 15.66
C PRO A 78 13.18 -2.69 14.94
N ALA A 79 13.88 -1.62 15.31
CA ALA A 79 13.74 -0.33 14.65
C ALA A 79 14.04 -0.50 13.15
N CYS A 80 13.10 -0.06 12.30
CA CYS A 80 13.26 -0.13 10.86
C CYS A 80 14.50 0.70 10.43
N PRO A 81 15.51 0.07 9.78
CA PRO A 81 16.68 0.78 9.26
C PRO A 81 16.27 1.87 8.25
N ARG A 82 17.00 2.97 8.21
CA ARG A 82 16.68 4.12 7.34
C ARG A 82 16.77 3.76 5.84
N ASP A 83 17.61 2.79 5.51
CA ASP A 83 17.80 2.29 4.13
C ASP A 83 16.79 1.21 3.73
N SER A 84 15.90 0.81 4.64
CA SER A 84 14.86 -0.17 4.38
C SER A 84 13.79 0.42 3.44
N PRO A 85 13.25 -0.38 2.50
CA PRO A 85 12.12 0.04 1.66
C PRO A 85 10.86 0.37 2.49
N TYR A 86 10.83 -0.02 3.76
CA TYR A 86 9.75 0.24 4.70
C TYR A 86 9.98 1.49 5.58
N SER A 87 11.00 2.32 5.31
CA SER A 87 11.17 3.58 6.06
C SER A 87 10.07 4.60 5.74
N SER A 88 9.34 4.45 4.63
CA SER A 88 8.26 5.36 4.22
C SER A 88 7.02 5.30 5.10
N TYR A 89 6.87 4.25 5.92
CA TYR A 89 5.71 4.08 6.80
C TYR A 89 5.86 4.81 8.14
N ARG A 90 6.95 5.55 8.36
CA ARG A 90 7.15 6.36 9.56
C ARG A 90 6.16 7.51 9.57
N VAL A 91 5.04 7.34 10.25
CA VAL A 91 4.15 8.43 10.62
C VAL A 91 4.64 8.92 11.97
N THR A 92 5.00 10.20 12.08
CA THR A 92 5.38 10.80 13.36
C THR A 92 4.15 10.82 14.26
N THR A 93 3.96 9.77 15.06
CA THR A 93 3.00 9.74 16.16
C THR A 93 3.54 10.65 17.26
N SER A 94 3.16 11.92 17.21
CA SER A 94 3.42 12.86 18.29
C SER A 94 2.48 12.57 19.46
N ALA A 95 2.91 11.74 20.42
CA ALA A 95 2.63 11.88 21.86
C ALA A 95 3.29 10.76 22.70
N SER A 96 4.31 11.17 23.47
CA SER A 96 4.58 10.83 24.88
C SER A 96 5.10 9.43 25.30
N SER A 97 6.36 9.47 25.79
CA SER A 97 7.06 8.58 26.78
C SER A 97 7.35 7.12 26.37
N SER A 98 8.57 6.56 26.48
CA SER A 98 9.80 6.91 27.24
C SER A 98 11.04 6.13 26.71
N SER A 99 12.23 6.76 26.78
CA SER A 99 13.60 6.23 27.05
C SER A 99 14.16 5.02 26.25
N ALA A 100 15.39 4.94 25.72
CA ALA A 100 16.65 5.68 25.92
C ALA A 100 17.73 5.36 24.84
N ALA A 101 18.69 6.30 24.70
CA ALA A 101 20.12 6.18 24.31
C ALA A 101 20.50 5.66 22.90
N SER A 102 21.51 6.14 22.17
CA SER A 102 22.45 7.29 22.19
C SER A 102 23.19 7.26 20.84
N GLY A 103 23.50 8.40 20.23
CA GLY A 103 24.35 8.46 19.03
C GLY A 103 24.49 9.87 18.46
N THR A 104 25.73 10.36 18.44
CA THR A 104 26.17 11.76 18.48
C THR A 104 26.24 12.45 17.10
N ALA A 105 25.88 13.73 17.08
CA ALA A 105 26.32 14.86 16.23
C ALA A 105 26.44 14.74 14.68
N ALA A 106 25.75 15.62 13.94
CA ALA A 106 26.31 16.89 13.42
C ALA A 106 25.53 17.42 12.19
N GLY A 107 25.01 18.66 12.33
CA GLY A 107 24.87 19.72 11.32
C GLY A 107 24.35 19.42 9.90
N ALA A 108 23.12 19.87 9.61
CA ALA A 108 22.84 20.68 8.42
C ALA A 108 21.48 21.39 8.56
N THR A 109 21.56 22.71 8.67
CA THR A 109 20.46 23.66 8.52
C THR A 109 19.84 23.58 7.12
N ARG A 110 18.50 23.55 7.00
CA ARG A 110 17.68 24.47 6.17
C ARG A 110 16.24 23.98 5.95
N GLY A 111 15.31 24.89 6.22
CA GLY A 111 13.91 24.91 5.76
C GLY A 111 12.97 24.04 6.60
N GLY A 112 12.00 24.55 7.34
CA GLY A 112 11.15 25.71 7.02
C GLY A 112 9.70 25.23 7.09
N HIS A 113 9.14 25.33 8.29
CA HIS A 113 7.72 25.49 8.64
C HIS A 113 6.76 25.78 7.47
N ALA A 114 5.69 25.00 7.37
CA ALA A 114 4.37 25.51 7.00
C ALA A 114 3.26 24.54 7.45
N ALA A 115 2.57 24.92 8.52
CA ALA A 115 1.17 24.59 8.69
C ALA A 115 0.37 25.35 7.63
N VAL A 116 -0.60 24.68 6.99
CA VAL A 116 -1.72 25.35 6.30
C VAL A 116 -2.89 24.35 6.33
N SER A 117 -3.89 24.51 7.19
CA SER A 117 -4.94 25.53 7.16
C SER A 117 -5.79 25.43 5.89
N SER A 118 -7.00 24.94 6.10
CA SER A 118 -8.19 25.19 5.28
C SER A 118 -8.23 26.63 4.75
N GLY A 119 -8.44 26.78 3.44
CA GLY A 119 -8.70 28.04 2.79
C GLY A 119 -7.65 28.41 1.76
N GLN A 120 -8.12 28.61 0.53
CA GLN A 120 -7.39 29.10 -0.65
C GLN A 120 -6.71 28.06 -1.54
N GLN A 121 -7.33 27.94 -2.71
CA GLN A 121 -6.85 27.32 -3.94
C GLN A 121 -5.46 27.83 -4.29
N GLN A 122 -4.42 27.06 -3.96
CA GLN A 122 -3.24 27.02 -4.81
C GLN A 122 -3.50 25.98 -5.88
N GLN A 123 -3.81 26.46 -7.08
CA GLN A 123 -3.69 25.71 -8.32
C GLN A 123 -2.23 25.26 -8.45
N GLN A 124 -1.91 24.14 -7.81
CA GLN A 124 -0.76 23.34 -8.21
C GLN A 124 -0.99 23.04 -9.69
N GLN A 125 -0.02 23.39 -10.55
CA GLN A 125 -0.07 23.23 -12.01
C GLN A 125 -0.04 21.75 -12.42
N HIS A 126 -0.74 20.89 -11.70
CA HIS A 126 -1.03 19.54 -12.16
C HIS A 126 -2.15 19.62 -13.19
N PRO A 127 -2.00 18.94 -14.35
CA PRO A 127 -3.06 18.89 -15.34
C PRO A 127 -4.33 18.34 -14.68
N ASP A 128 -5.46 18.98 -14.95
CA ASP A 128 -6.78 18.59 -14.43
C ASP A 128 -7.00 17.09 -14.66
N LEU A 129 -7.63 16.40 -13.71
CA LEU A 129 -8.01 15.00 -13.87
C LEU A 129 -8.82 14.79 -15.14
N VAL A 130 -9.65 15.75 -15.54
CA VAL A 130 -10.38 15.70 -16.82
C VAL A 130 -9.39 15.63 -18.00
N GLN A 131 -8.31 16.41 -17.97
CA GLN A 131 -7.24 16.39 -19.00
C GLN A 131 -6.46 15.09 -19.00
N ARG A 132 -6.06 14.60 -17.82
CA ARG A 132 -5.28 13.37 -17.68
C ARG A 132 -6.02 12.12 -18.16
N PHE A 133 -7.35 12.11 -18.01
CA PHE A 133 -8.20 11.00 -18.44
C PHE A 133 -8.90 11.26 -19.78
N ASN A 134 -8.55 12.35 -20.49
CA ASN A 134 -9.16 12.72 -21.77
C ASN A 134 -10.71 12.77 -21.75
N LEU A 135 -11.29 13.27 -20.66
CA LEU A 135 -12.74 13.30 -20.42
C LEU A 135 -13.41 14.57 -20.94
N GLN A 136 -12.78 15.29 -21.88
CA GLN A 136 -13.36 16.51 -22.45
C GLN A 136 -14.65 16.17 -23.21
N GLY A 137 -15.77 16.83 -22.86
CA GLY A 137 -17.07 16.63 -23.52
C GLY A 137 -17.86 15.40 -23.06
N ARG A 138 -17.39 14.64 -22.06
CA ARG A 138 -18.14 13.56 -21.44
C ARG A 138 -18.96 14.11 -20.25
N SER A 139 -20.24 13.77 -20.18
CA SER A 139 -21.11 14.08 -19.02
C SER A 139 -21.17 12.89 -18.06
N ALA A 140 -21.41 13.13 -16.77
CA ALA A 140 -21.57 12.04 -15.80
C ALA A 140 -22.86 11.25 -16.11
N GLU A 141 -22.83 9.93 -15.93
CA GLU A 141 -24.06 9.13 -16.02
C GLU A 141 -24.89 9.38 -14.75
N THR A 142 -26.05 10.03 -14.90
CA THR A 142 -26.86 10.56 -13.78
C THR A 142 -27.71 9.51 -13.04
N GLY A 143 -27.39 8.22 -13.20
CA GLY A 143 -28.08 7.12 -12.54
C GLY A 143 -27.26 6.48 -11.43
N ASP A 144 -27.93 5.81 -10.49
CA ASP A 144 -27.30 4.86 -9.56
C ASP A 144 -26.78 3.65 -10.37
N VAL A 145 -25.61 3.81 -10.97
CA VAL A 145 -24.99 2.73 -11.75
C VAL A 145 -24.46 1.69 -10.77
N LYS A 146 -25.24 0.63 -10.56
CA LYS A 146 -24.82 -0.49 -9.72
C LYS A 146 -23.71 -1.28 -10.42
N TYR A 147 -22.48 -1.05 -9.98
CA TYR A 147 -21.35 -1.77 -10.53
C TYR A 147 -21.10 -3.10 -9.80
N THR A 148 -21.17 -4.21 -10.52
CA THR A 148 -20.79 -5.54 -10.02
C THR A 148 -19.33 -5.84 -10.32
N TRP A 149 -18.67 -6.62 -9.46
CA TRP A 149 -17.29 -7.06 -9.67
C TRP A 149 -17.29 -8.31 -10.56
N SER A 150 -16.74 -8.22 -11.76
CA SER A 150 -16.58 -9.39 -12.63
C SER A 150 -15.46 -10.30 -12.10
N LYS A 151 -15.58 -11.60 -12.35
CA LYS A 151 -14.51 -12.57 -12.06
C LYS A 151 -13.35 -12.47 -13.06
N GLU A 152 -13.66 -12.08 -14.30
CA GLU A 152 -12.69 -11.88 -15.36
C GLU A 152 -11.89 -10.57 -15.18
N ARG A 153 -10.56 -10.68 -15.32
CA ARG A 153 -9.62 -9.58 -15.08
C ARG A 153 -9.85 -8.39 -16.01
N ALA A 154 -9.99 -8.64 -17.32
CA ALA A 154 -10.18 -7.58 -18.31
C ALA A 154 -11.46 -6.78 -18.06
N GLN A 155 -12.58 -7.48 -17.80
CA GLN A 155 -13.86 -6.85 -17.47
C GLN A 155 -13.79 -6.01 -16.18
N ARG A 156 -13.02 -6.47 -15.19
CA ARG A 156 -12.86 -5.80 -13.91
C ARG A 156 -12.04 -4.52 -14.05
N GLU A 157 -10.92 -4.59 -14.78
CA GLU A 157 -10.11 -3.41 -15.10
C GLU A 157 -10.93 -2.38 -15.87
N ALA A 158 -11.73 -2.80 -16.86
CA ALA A 158 -12.63 -1.91 -17.60
C ALA A 158 -13.69 -1.27 -16.67
N THR A 159 -14.30 -2.06 -15.78
CA THR A 159 -15.28 -1.57 -14.81
C THR A 159 -14.66 -0.54 -13.86
N LEU A 160 -13.45 -0.79 -13.35
CA LEU A 160 -12.76 0.13 -12.47
C LEU A 160 -12.35 1.43 -13.18
N LYS A 161 -11.92 1.36 -14.44
CA LYS A 161 -11.66 2.54 -15.26
C LYS A 161 -12.93 3.38 -15.41
N LYS A 162 -14.04 2.76 -15.80
CA LYS A 162 -15.35 3.44 -15.92
C LYS A 162 -15.75 4.12 -14.60
N ARG A 163 -15.61 3.44 -13.46
CA ARG A 163 -15.91 4.03 -12.13
C ARG A 163 -15.06 5.26 -11.82
N LYS A 164 -13.77 5.23 -12.14
CA LYS A 164 -12.86 6.37 -11.90
C LYS A 164 -13.25 7.57 -12.74
N GLU A 165 -13.51 7.36 -14.03
CA GLU A 165 -13.93 8.42 -14.96
C GLU A 165 -15.24 9.05 -14.52
N ASP A 166 -16.22 8.23 -14.15
CA ASP A 166 -17.54 8.68 -13.70
C ASP A 166 -17.48 9.42 -12.34
N ALA A 167 -16.61 9.00 -11.42
CA ALA A 167 -16.36 9.71 -10.18
C ALA A 167 -15.75 11.11 -10.42
N ILE A 168 -14.82 11.23 -11.37
CA ILE A 168 -14.21 12.52 -11.74
C ILE A 168 -15.27 13.48 -12.28
N LEU A 169 -16.15 12.99 -13.15
CA LEU A 169 -17.22 13.80 -13.73
C LEU A 169 -18.26 14.25 -12.68
N ARG A 170 -18.72 13.34 -11.82
CA ARG A 170 -19.65 13.71 -10.73
C ARG A 170 -19.03 14.69 -9.74
N ALA A 171 -17.74 14.53 -9.41
CA ALA A 171 -17.04 15.48 -8.55
C ALA A 171 -17.01 16.88 -9.17
N ARG A 172 -16.77 16.97 -10.49
CA ARG A 172 -16.79 18.24 -11.23
C ARG A 172 -18.17 18.89 -11.20
N GLU A 173 -19.24 18.14 -11.46
CA GLU A 173 -20.61 18.65 -11.40
C GLU A 173 -20.96 19.14 -9.99
N LYS A 174 -20.57 18.38 -8.96
CA LYS A 174 -20.75 18.78 -7.56
C LYS A 174 -20.03 20.09 -7.26
N MET A 175 -18.75 20.22 -7.65
CA MET A 175 -17.97 21.45 -7.44
C MET A 175 -18.63 22.65 -8.14
N ALA A 176 -19.05 22.51 -9.40
CA ALA A 176 -19.73 23.57 -10.14
C ALA A 176 -21.04 24.01 -9.44
N SER A 177 -21.82 23.06 -8.92
CA SER A 177 -23.03 23.38 -8.15
C SER A 177 -22.72 24.09 -6.83
N THR A 178 -21.66 23.70 -6.12
CA THR A 178 -21.27 24.36 -4.88
C THR A 178 -20.75 25.78 -5.13
N GLU A 179 -19.97 25.99 -6.19
CA GLU A 179 -19.46 27.31 -6.57
C GLU A 179 -20.61 28.27 -6.87
N SER A 180 -21.63 27.81 -7.61
CA SER A 180 -22.81 28.61 -7.92
C SER A 180 -23.67 28.95 -6.70
N LYS A 181 -23.60 28.16 -5.63
CA LYS A 181 -24.38 28.36 -4.41
C LYS A 181 -23.68 29.27 -3.39
N THR A 182 -22.35 29.34 -3.46
CA THR A 182 -21.53 30.17 -2.56
C THR A 182 -21.26 31.58 -3.07
N ALA A 183 -21.66 31.88 -4.31
CA ALA A 183 -21.64 33.22 -4.91
C ALA A 183 -23.01 33.89 -4.75
#